data_AF-A0A4Q7DN20-F1
#
_entry.id   AF-A0A4Q7DN20-F1
#
_cell.length_a   1.000
_cell.length_b   1.000
_cell.length_c   1.000
_cell.angle_alpha   90.00
_cell.angle_beta   90.00
_cell.angle_gamma   90.00
#
_symmetry.space_group_name_H-M   'P 1'
#
loop_
_entity.id
_entity.type
_entity.pdbx_description
1 polymer ?
#
loop_
_entity_poly.entity_id
_entity_poly.type
_entity_poly.pdbx_seq_one_letter_code
_entity_poly.pdbx_strand_id
1 'polypeptide(L)' 'MYMINPLIDVAFKKIFGVEANSDILISLLNSIVSEEDQIS' A
#
# COMPACT_ATOMS: atom_id res chain seq x y z
N MET A 1 -1.68 -22.19 -7.86
CA MET A 1 -2.24 -20.99 -7.18
C MET A 1 -1.39 -19.81 -7.59
N TYR A 2 -1.94 -18.81 -8.29
CA TYR A 2 -1.15 -17.65 -8.73
C TYR A 2 -0.91 -16.72 -7.54
N MET A 3 0.35 -16.55 -7.18
CA MET A 3 0.76 -15.64 -6.12
C MET A 3 0.65 -14.21 -6.67
N ILE A 4 -0.19 -13.38 -6.06
CA ILE A 4 -0.28 -11.97 -6.41
C ILE A 4 0.90 -11.27 -5.74
N ASN A 5 1.83 -10.74 -6.54
CA ASN A 5 2.96 -9.96 -6.04
C ASN A 5 2.56 -8.48 -5.93
N PRO A 6 2.38 -7.93 -4.71
CA PRO A 6 1.96 -6.54 -4.51
C PRO A 6 2.94 -5.50 -5.07
N LEU A 7 4.19 -5.87 -5.35
CA LEU A 7 5.18 -4.98 -5.97
C LEU A 7 4.93 -4.76 -7.48
N ILE A 8 4.04 -5.55 -8.09
CA ILE A 8 3.63 -5.36 -9.48
C ILE A 8 2.47 -4.36 -9.52
N ASP A 9 2.55 -3.37 -10.40
CA ASP A 9 1.58 -2.27 -10.55
C ASP A 9 0.11 -2.73 -10.52
N VAL A 10 -0.22 -3.81 -11.23
CA VAL A 10 -1.59 -4.37 -11.26
C VAL A 10 -2.05 -4.87 -9.90
N ALA A 11 -1.17 -5.53 -9.15
CA ALA A 11 -1.48 -6.03 -7.82
C ALA A 11 -1.55 -4.89 -6.80
N PHE A 12 -0.61 -3.94 -6.89
CA PHE A 12 -0.59 -2.74 -6.07
C PHE A 12 -1.91 -1.98 -6.20
N LYS A 13 -2.34 -1.70 -7.45
CA LYS A 13 -3.62 -1.03 -7.72
C LYS A 13 -4.83 -1.81 -7.23
N LYS A 14 -4.82 -3.14 -7.31
CA LYS A 14 -5.93 -3.96 -6.80
C LYS A 14 -6.05 -3.93 -5.28
N ILE A 15 -4.93 -3.82 -4.57
CA ILE A 15 -4.90 -3.83 -3.10
C ILE A 15 -5.10 -2.41 -2.56
N PHE A 16 -4.43 -1.41 -3.13
CA PHE A 16 -4.35 -0.05 -2.59
C PHE A 16 -5.11 1.00 -3.40
N GLY A 17 -5.57 0.68 -4.62
CA GLY A 17 -6.27 1.63 -5.50
C GLY A 17 -7.79 1.72 -5.28
N VAL A 18 -8.28 1.22 -4.14
CA VAL A 18 -9.70 1.28 -3.74
C VAL A 18 -9.82 2.22 -2.54
N GLU A 19 -10.80 3.12 -2.57
CA GLU A 19 -10.99 4.15 -1.52
C GLU A 19 -11.09 3.55 -0.11
N ALA A 20 -11.81 2.43 0.04
CA ALA A 20 -11.94 1.72 1.32
C ALA A 20 -10.61 1.19 1.90
N ASN A 21 -9.54 1.17 1.10
CA ASN A 21 -8.23 0.65 1.49
C ASN A 21 -7.17 1.76 1.65
N SER A 22 -7.57 3.04 1.69
CA SER A 22 -6.67 4.18 1.92
C SER A 22 -5.82 3.99 3.18
N ASP A 23 -6.42 3.52 4.26
CA ASP A 23 -5.76 3.37 5.56
C ASP A 23 -4.67 2.28 5.53
N ILE A 24 -4.88 1.25 4.71
CA ILE A 24 -3.91 0.16 4.50
C ILE A 24 -2.72 0.68 3.69
N LEU A 25 -2.97 1.51 2.69
CA LEU A 25 -1.90 2.17 1.93
C LEU A 25 -1.08 3.09 2.83
N ILE A 26 -1.74 3.92 3.65
CA ILE A 26 -1.08 4.81 4.60
C ILE A 26 -0.24 4.01 5.60
N SER A 27 -0.80 2.93 6.15
CA SER A 27 -0.08 2.03 7.07
C SER A 27 1.17 1.42 6.45
N LEU A 28 1.09 0.99 5.19
CA LEU A 28 2.26 0.46 4.47
C LEU A 28 3.32 1.54 4.28
N LEU A 29 2.94 2.72 3.81
CA LEU A 29 3.88 3.82 3.56
C LEU A 29 4.60 4.23 4.86
N ASN A 30 3.84 4.40 5.95
CA ASN A 30 4.39 4.77 7.26
C ASN A 30 5.33 3.72 7.86
N SER A 31 5.22 2.45 7.43
CA SER A 31 6.14 1.39 7.85
C SER A 31 7.49 1.40 7.13
N ILE A 32 7.61 2.13 6.02
CA ILE A 32 8.81 2.16 5.15
C ILE A 32 9.57 3.49 5.30
N VAL A 33 8.84 4.60 5.43
CA VAL A 33 9.42 5.95 5.53
C VAL A 33 9.89 6.26 6.95
N SER A 34 10.77 7.25 7.09
CA SER A 34 11.20 7.75 8.40
C SER A 34 10.06 8.52 9.10
N GLU A 35 10.18 8.70 10.42
CA GLU A 35 9.12 9.31 11.24
C GLU A 35 8.71 10.70 10.73
N GLU A 36 9.66 11.48 10.22
CA GLU A 36 9.43 12.82 9.66
C GLU A 36 8.60 12.84 8.36
N ASP A 37 8.56 11.71 7.64
CA ASP A 37 7.87 11.57 6.35
C ASP A 37 6.52 10.81 6.47
N GLN A 38 6.12 10.43 7.68
CA GLN A 38 4.86 9.73 7.93
C GLN A 38 3.64 10.64 7.68
N ILE A 39 2.57 10.02 7.20
CA ILE A 39 1.32 10.68 6.76
C ILE A 39 0.12 10.17 7.57
N SER A 40 -0.86 11.06 7.80
CA SER A 40 -2.09 10.82 8.58
C SER A 40 -3.29 10.53 7.70
#